data_AF-A0A2V5NHK3-F1
#
_entry.id   AF-A0A2V5NHK3-F1
#
_cell.length_a   1.000
_cell.length_b   1.000
_cell.length_c   1.000
_cell.angle_alpha   90.00
_cell.angle_beta   90.00
_cell.angle_gamma   90.00
#
_symmetry.space_group_name_H-M   'P 1'
#
loop_
_entity.id
_entity.type
_entity.pdbx_description
1 polymer ?
#
loop_
_entity_poly.entity_id
_entity_poly.type
_entity_poly.pdbx_seq_one_letter_code
_entity_poly.pdbx_strand_id
1 'polypeptide(L)'
;MLKSAGDDWWQTHHHRGRPRRANHSGHHADRGERSPRPECHLLRQDPQALVIGEIRDDETAQIAVRAALTGHLVISTLHAGSCQGVFERLLVLCPDRSAIASAVELVLNQRLMRVLCRDCAGAGCAVCLHTGYKGRLPLVEWLRVNDALRARIRLRELQGMAPQRTLEEFARELLQRGLSNETEYRRVFGK
;
A
#
# COMPACT_ATOMS: atom_id res chain seq x y z
N MET A 1 -8.80 0.80 8.25
CA MET A 1 -9.73 0.24 9.25
C MET A 1 -10.88 -0.41 8.51
N LEU A 2 -11.12 -1.71 8.64
CA LEU A 2 -12.37 -2.35 8.21
C LEU A 2 -12.98 -2.98 9.46
N LYS A 3 -14.14 -2.46 9.86
CA LYS A 3 -14.99 -3.04 10.90
C LYS A 3 -16.11 -3.79 10.17
N SER A 4 -16.29 -5.06 10.50
CA SER A 4 -17.38 -5.90 10.02
C SER A 4 -18.70 -5.40 10.59
N ALA A 5 -19.68 -5.15 9.71
CA ALA A 5 -21.09 -5.12 10.05
C ALA A 5 -21.81 -6.10 9.11
N GLY A 6 -22.73 -6.86 9.70
CA GLY A 6 -23.31 -8.07 9.15
C GLY A 6 -24.24 -7.91 7.95
N ASP A 7 -24.77 -9.07 7.59
CA ASP A 7 -25.56 -9.43 6.42
C ASP A 7 -26.84 -8.60 6.20
N ASP A 8 -27.44 -8.78 5.01
CA ASP A 8 -28.67 -8.18 4.45
C ASP A 8 -28.57 -6.86 3.67
N TRP A 9 -27.99 -6.88 2.46
CA TRP A 9 -28.12 -5.75 1.51
C TRP A 9 -28.28 -6.16 0.01
N TRP A 10 -28.70 -7.40 -0.30
CA TRP A 10 -28.81 -7.86 -1.70
C TRP A 10 -30.15 -7.59 -2.40
N GLN A 11 -31.04 -6.75 -1.87
CA GLN A 11 -32.28 -6.42 -2.57
C GLN A 11 -32.43 -4.91 -2.80
N THR A 12 -32.83 -4.59 -4.04
CA THR A 12 -33.33 -3.30 -4.54
C THR A 12 -32.32 -2.14 -4.73
N HIS A 13 -31.81 -1.97 -5.96
CA HIS A 13 -32.30 -0.97 -6.93
C HIS A 13 -31.30 -0.78 -8.08
N HIS A 14 -31.71 -1.22 -9.28
CA HIS A 14 -31.09 -0.83 -10.55
C HIS A 14 -31.52 0.61 -10.89
N HIS A 15 -30.66 1.61 -10.68
CA HIS A 15 -30.75 2.86 -11.44
C HIS A 15 -29.35 3.41 -11.79
N ARG A 16 -29.19 3.68 -13.08
CA ARG A 16 -27.98 4.20 -13.73
C ARG A 16 -27.63 5.59 -13.17
N GLY A 17 -26.45 5.73 -12.57
CA GLY A 17 -25.85 7.01 -12.19
C GLY A 17 -24.40 7.11 -12.66
N ARG A 18 -24.06 8.18 -13.39
CA ARG A 18 -22.71 8.48 -13.92
C ARG A 18 -21.63 8.42 -12.82
N PRO A 19 -20.39 8.00 -13.13
CA PRO A 19 -19.29 8.07 -12.17
C PRO A 19 -18.94 9.53 -11.87
N ARG A 20 -19.00 9.94 -10.59
CA ARG A 20 -18.48 11.23 -10.12
C ARG A 20 -16.96 11.20 -10.21
N ARG A 21 -16.38 12.19 -10.88
CA ARG A 21 -14.93 12.35 -11.10
C ARG A 21 -14.21 12.51 -9.76
N ALA A 22 -13.10 11.78 -9.59
CA ALA A 22 -12.07 12.12 -8.62
C ALA A 22 -11.32 13.37 -9.11
N ASN A 23 -11.20 14.40 -8.28
CA ASN A 23 -10.40 15.57 -8.60
C ASN A 23 -8.93 15.27 -8.34
N HIS A 24 -8.13 15.19 -9.40
CA HIS A 24 -6.67 15.19 -9.33
C HIS A 24 -6.17 16.60 -9.63
N SER A 25 -5.56 17.27 -8.65
CA SER A 25 -4.88 18.56 -8.87
C SER A 25 -3.40 18.33 -9.19
N GLY A 26 -3.03 18.45 -10.46
CA GLY A 26 -1.64 18.52 -10.90
C GLY A 26 -1.02 19.87 -10.56
N HIS A 27 0.20 19.88 -10.02
CA HIS A 27 0.94 21.10 -9.69
C HIS A 27 1.69 21.62 -10.92
N HIS A 28 1.34 22.83 -11.37
CA HIS A 28 2.24 23.71 -12.13
C HIS A 28 2.83 24.72 -11.16
N ALA A 29 4.17 24.76 -11.06
CA ALA A 29 4.89 25.71 -10.23
C ALA A 29 5.16 27.00 -11.03
N ASP A 30 4.58 28.12 -10.60
CA ASP A 30 5.23 29.42 -10.73
C ASP A 30 4.79 30.39 -9.61
N ARG A 31 5.78 31.13 -9.10
CA ARG A 31 5.76 32.32 -8.24
C ARG A 31 4.98 32.31 -6.90
N GLY A 32 5.77 32.21 -5.82
CA GLY A 32 6.09 33.42 -5.06
C GLY A 32 5.04 34.01 -4.10
N GLU A 33 4.21 33.20 -3.44
CA GLU A 33 3.44 33.65 -2.27
C GLU A 33 3.43 32.58 -1.19
N ARG A 34 3.64 32.99 0.06
CA ARG A 34 3.66 32.11 1.24
C ARG A 34 2.21 31.73 1.58
N SER A 35 1.61 30.90 0.74
CA SER A 35 0.23 30.44 0.81
C SER A 35 0.08 29.32 1.87
N PRO A 36 -1.00 29.30 2.69
CA PRO A 36 -1.24 28.21 3.62
C PRO A 36 -1.35 26.89 2.83
N ARG A 37 -0.65 25.84 3.31
CA ARG A 37 -0.52 24.57 2.57
C ARG A 37 -1.90 24.03 2.15
N PRO A 38 -2.05 23.53 0.90
CA PRO A 38 -3.33 23.05 0.36
C PRO A 38 -3.93 21.89 1.17
N GLU A 39 -3.08 21.23 1.98
CA GLU A 39 -3.42 20.21 2.96
C GLU A 39 -4.50 20.69 3.96
N CYS A 40 -4.49 21.97 4.33
CA CYS A 40 -5.45 22.56 5.27
C CYS A 40 -6.85 22.78 4.67
N HIS A 41 -7.02 22.79 3.35
CA HIS A 41 -8.33 22.96 2.70
C HIS A 41 -9.12 21.65 2.59
N LEU A 42 -8.44 20.51 2.52
CA LEU A 42 -9.08 19.19 2.47
C LEU A 42 -9.75 18.82 3.81
N LEU A 43 -9.14 19.20 4.94
CA LEU A 43 -9.67 18.92 6.28
C LEU A 43 -10.99 19.65 6.61
N ARG A 44 -11.41 20.64 5.80
CA ARG A 44 -12.69 21.37 5.95
C ARG A 44 -13.84 20.82 5.11
N GLN A 45 -13.62 19.72 4.38
CA GLN A 45 -14.63 19.11 3.49
C GLN A 45 -15.41 17.95 4.12
N ASP A 46 -15.22 17.66 5.42
CA ASP A 46 -15.70 16.41 6.05
C ASP A 46 -15.33 15.14 5.25
N PRO A 47 -14.07 14.97 4.79
CA PRO A 47 -13.72 13.82 3.98
C PRO A 47 -13.68 12.55 4.85
N GLN A 48 -14.53 11.57 4.58
CA GLN A 48 -14.49 10.28 5.30
C GLN A 48 -13.18 9.50 5.05
N ALA A 49 -12.45 9.82 3.98
CA ALA A 49 -11.15 9.26 3.65
C ALA A 49 -10.21 10.30 3.04
N LEU A 50 -8.94 10.26 3.43
CA LEU A 50 -7.85 11.07 2.90
C LEU A 50 -6.83 10.16 2.19
N VAL A 51 -6.48 10.50 0.95
CA VAL A 51 -5.41 9.81 0.21
C VAL A 51 -4.22 10.74 0.11
N ILE A 52 -3.12 10.34 0.73
CA ILE A 52 -1.82 11.00 0.64
C ILE A 52 -1.00 10.18 -0.34
N GLY A 53 -0.44 10.81 -1.38
CA GLY A 53 0.25 10.07 -2.44
C GLY A 53 1.38 9.20 -1.88
N GLU A 54 2.28 9.82 -1.12
CA GLU A 54 3.40 9.17 -0.46
C GLU A 54 3.84 9.98 0.76
N ILE A 55 4.36 9.30 1.78
CA ILE A 55 5.00 9.95 2.94
C ILE A 55 6.51 9.92 2.71
N ARG A 56 7.14 11.09 2.59
CA ARG A 56 8.60 11.22 2.37
C ARG A 56 9.35 11.82 3.55
N ASP A 57 8.67 12.67 4.33
CA ASP A 57 9.23 13.47 5.41
C ASP A 57 8.38 13.36 6.69
N ASP A 58 8.91 13.90 7.78
CA ASP A 58 8.32 13.90 9.11
C ASP A 58 7.06 14.74 9.17
N GLU A 59 7.02 15.85 8.43
CA GLU A 59 5.86 16.73 8.36
C GLU A 59 4.64 16.04 7.77
N THR A 60 4.78 15.44 6.58
CA THR A 60 3.71 14.68 5.92
C THR A 60 3.28 13.49 6.78
N ALA A 61 4.23 12.82 7.43
CA ALA A 61 3.93 11.71 8.34
C ALA A 61 3.08 12.16 9.54
N GLN A 62 3.41 13.29 10.15
CA GLN A 62 2.65 13.84 11.28
C GLN A 62 1.23 14.24 10.88
N ILE A 63 1.05 14.83 9.71
CA ILE A 63 -0.28 15.20 9.19
C ILE A 63 -1.12 13.95 8.96
N ALA A 64 -0.54 12.91 8.32
CA ALA A 64 -1.19 11.64 8.09
C ALA A 64 -1.66 10.97 9.40
N VAL A 65 -0.75 10.89 10.39
CA VAL A 65 -1.05 10.24 11.69
C VAL A 65 -2.11 11.02 12.46
N ARG A 66 -2.04 12.35 12.50
CA ARG A 66 -3.06 13.18 13.17
C ARG A 66 -4.43 13.09 12.50
N ALA A 67 -4.47 13.09 11.17
CA ALA A 67 -5.71 12.88 10.42
C ALA A 67 -6.34 11.52 10.75
N ALA A 68 -5.53 10.46 10.84
CA ALA A 68 -5.99 9.14 11.23
C ALA A 68 -6.54 9.10 12.67
N LEU A 69 -5.85 9.72 13.63
CA LEU A 69 -6.29 9.76 15.03
C LEU A 69 -7.56 10.60 15.26
N THR A 70 -7.87 11.52 14.36
CA THR A 70 -9.11 12.31 14.39
C THR A 70 -10.29 11.60 13.72
N GLY A 71 -10.12 10.34 13.30
CA GLY A 71 -11.19 9.48 12.79
C GLY A 71 -11.28 9.38 11.27
N HIS A 72 -10.34 9.97 10.52
CA HIS A 72 -10.32 9.89 9.06
C HIS A 72 -9.66 8.58 8.61
N LEU A 73 -10.18 7.93 7.57
CA LEU A 73 -9.45 6.84 6.91
C LEU A 73 -8.31 7.43 6.07
N VAL A 74 -7.07 7.23 6.49
CA VAL A 74 -5.89 7.68 5.72
C VAL A 74 -5.30 6.52 4.94
N ILE A 75 -5.12 6.71 3.63
CA ILE A 75 -4.39 5.79 2.75
C ILE A 75 -3.17 6.52 2.22
N SER A 76 -1.99 5.93 2.41
CA SER A 76 -0.75 6.48 1.90
C SER A 76 0.21 5.38 1.49
N THR A 77 1.19 5.74 0.66
CA THR A 77 2.32 4.87 0.34
C THR A 77 3.58 5.29 1.10
N LEU A 78 4.49 4.33 1.28
CA LEU A 78 5.80 4.55 1.89
C LEU A 78 6.82 3.65 1.19
N HIS A 79 8.01 4.16 0.94
CA HIS A 79 9.10 3.36 0.40
C HIS A 79 9.69 2.46 1.48
N ALA A 80 9.27 1.20 1.50
CA ALA A 80 9.79 0.16 2.37
C ALA A 80 9.84 -1.19 1.62
N GLY A 81 10.84 -2.01 1.94
CA GLY A 81 11.03 -3.31 1.28
C GLY A 81 10.18 -4.45 1.85
N SER A 82 9.60 -4.26 3.05
CA SER A 82 8.84 -5.22 3.84
C SER A 82 7.79 -4.52 4.71
N CYS A 83 6.79 -5.26 5.19
CA CYS A 83 5.85 -4.75 6.20
C CYS A 83 6.55 -4.23 7.47
N GLN A 84 7.59 -4.91 7.95
CA GLN A 84 8.38 -4.45 9.09
C GLN A 84 9.10 -3.13 8.79
N GLY A 85 9.68 -3.00 7.60
CA GLY A 85 10.38 -1.80 7.16
C GLY A 85 9.49 -0.55 7.09
N VAL A 86 8.17 -0.73 6.92
CA VAL A 86 7.21 0.39 7.01
C VAL A 86 7.20 0.98 8.42
N PHE A 87 7.17 0.15 9.46
CA PHE A 87 7.20 0.63 10.85
C PHE A 87 8.56 1.22 11.21
N GLU A 88 9.65 0.63 10.75
CA GLU A 88 11.00 1.19 10.94
C GLU A 88 11.09 2.60 10.35
N ARG A 89 10.58 2.79 9.13
CA ARG A 89 10.57 4.09 8.46
C ARG A 89 9.64 5.08 9.16
N LEU A 90 8.43 4.67 9.55
CA LEU A 90 7.51 5.53 10.29
C LEU A 90 8.07 5.97 11.66
N LEU A 91 8.77 5.10 12.38
CA LEU A 91 9.38 5.43 13.68
C LEU A 91 10.58 6.38 13.58
N VAL A 92 11.15 6.52 12.38
CA VAL A 92 12.17 7.53 12.07
C VAL A 92 11.51 8.87 11.75
N LEU A 93 10.41 8.86 10.97
CA LEU A 93 9.71 10.08 10.55
C LEU A 93 8.80 10.67 11.64
N CYS A 94 8.25 9.85 12.53
CA CYS A 94 7.33 10.30 13.57
C CYS A 94 7.87 9.91 14.96
N PRO A 95 8.10 10.89 15.86
CA PRO A 95 8.66 10.62 17.18
C PRO A 95 7.65 9.96 18.14
N ASP A 96 6.35 10.22 17.96
CA ASP A 96 5.29 9.67 18.81
C ASP A 96 4.91 8.24 18.38
N ARG A 97 5.51 7.28 19.06
CA ARG A 97 5.31 5.84 18.82
C ARG A 97 3.88 5.40 19.15
N SER A 98 3.29 6.01 20.17
CA SER A 98 1.93 5.68 20.61
C SER A 98 0.91 6.13 19.58
N ALA A 99 1.14 7.29 18.96
CA ALA A 99 0.34 7.78 17.84
C ALA A 99 0.42 6.83 16.64
N ILE A 100 1.63 6.39 16.24
CA ILE A 100 1.80 5.43 15.13
C ILE A 100 1.08 4.11 15.44
N ALA A 101 1.32 3.54 16.63
CA ALA A 101 0.69 2.29 17.05
C ALA A 101 -0.84 2.39 17.10
N SER A 102 -1.38 3.59 17.32
CA SER A 102 -2.83 3.83 17.38
C SER A 102 -3.43 4.12 16.00
N ALA A 103 -2.70 4.81 15.12
CA ALA A 103 -3.16 5.24 13.80
C ALA A 103 -3.09 4.15 12.72
N VAL A 104 -2.07 3.29 12.75
CA VAL A 104 -1.85 2.28 11.70
C VAL A 104 -2.70 1.04 11.95
N GLU A 105 -3.49 0.65 10.95
CA GLU A 105 -4.39 -0.52 11.01
C GLU A 105 -3.94 -1.69 10.14
N LEU A 106 -3.41 -1.39 8.96
CA LEU A 106 -3.01 -2.37 7.95
C LEU A 106 -1.81 -1.83 7.19
N VAL A 107 -0.80 -2.68 7.04
CA VAL A 107 0.31 -2.46 6.11
C VAL A 107 0.19 -3.48 4.99
N LEU A 108 0.26 -3.01 3.75
CA LEU A 108 0.34 -3.86 2.56
C LEU A 108 1.65 -3.52 1.85
N ASN A 109 2.45 -4.54 1.59
CA ASN A 109 3.66 -4.43 0.80
C ASN A 109 3.51 -5.24 -0.49
N GLN A 110 3.89 -4.64 -1.61
CA GLN A 110 3.66 -5.20 -2.95
C GLN A 110 4.94 -5.19 -3.78
N ARG A 111 5.16 -6.28 -4.52
CA ARG A 111 6.09 -6.34 -5.65
C ARG A 111 5.39 -6.83 -6.91
N LEU A 112 5.94 -6.53 -8.08
CA LEU A 112 5.42 -7.00 -9.36
C LEU A 112 6.34 -8.06 -9.94
N MET A 113 5.77 -9.24 -10.20
CA MET A 113 6.45 -10.35 -10.86
C MET A 113 5.92 -10.51 -12.29
N ARG A 114 6.81 -10.64 -13.27
CA ARG A 114 6.42 -10.94 -14.66
C ARG A 114 5.84 -12.35 -14.76
N VAL A 115 4.86 -12.50 -15.64
CA VAL A 115 4.19 -13.78 -15.93
C VAL A 115 4.76 -14.34 -17.23
N LEU A 116 5.00 -15.64 -17.29
CA LEU A 116 5.46 -16.32 -18.50
C LEU A 116 4.43 -16.16 -19.62
N CYS A 117 4.92 -15.88 -20.82
CA CYS A 117 4.07 -15.85 -22.00
C CYS A 117 3.50 -17.25 -22.26
N ARG A 118 2.16 -17.36 -22.33
CA ARG A 118 1.47 -18.64 -22.54
C ARG A 118 1.77 -19.27 -23.91
N ASP A 119 2.07 -18.44 -24.91
CA ASP A 119 2.26 -18.90 -26.29
C ASP A 119 3.64 -19.53 -26.52
N CYS A 120 4.65 -19.11 -25.74
CA CYS A 120 6.04 -19.57 -25.91
C CYS A 120 6.67 -20.12 -24.63
N ALA A 121 5.92 -20.21 -23.53
CA ALA A 121 6.36 -20.71 -22.23
C ALA A 121 7.72 -20.15 -21.75
N GLY A 122 8.02 -18.88 -22.06
CA GLY A 122 9.29 -18.24 -21.70
C GLY A 122 10.39 -18.22 -22.77
N ALA A 123 10.26 -18.94 -23.88
CA ALA A 123 11.28 -18.97 -24.94
C ALA A 123 11.39 -17.66 -25.74
N GLY A 124 10.31 -16.87 -25.80
CA GLY A 124 10.20 -15.67 -26.63
C GLY A 124 9.47 -15.94 -27.95
N CYS A 125 8.51 -15.08 -28.29
CA CYS A 125 7.78 -15.10 -29.56
C CYS A 125 7.33 -13.70 -29.94
N ALA A 126 6.81 -13.52 -31.16
CA ALA A 126 6.29 -12.24 -31.63
C ALA A 126 5.22 -11.64 -30.69
N VAL A 127 4.39 -12.49 -30.07
CA VAL A 127 3.30 -12.05 -29.18
C VAL A 127 3.80 -11.41 -27.88
N CYS A 128 4.95 -11.84 -27.37
CA CYS A 128 5.59 -11.26 -26.19
C CYS A 128 6.79 -10.37 -26.53
N LEU A 129 6.93 -9.99 -27.81
CA LEU A 129 8.05 -9.19 -28.31
C LEU A 129 9.41 -9.83 -27.98
N HIS A 130 9.49 -11.15 -28.11
CA HIS A 130 10.69 -11.96 -27.82
C HIS A 130 11.21 -11.84 -26.38
N THR A 131 10.42 -11.32 -25.43
CA THR A 131 10.84 -11.19 -24.03
C THR A 131 10.66 -12.47 -23.22
N GLY A 132 9.79 -13.38 -23.66
CA GLY A 132 9.39 -14.57 -22.90
C GLY A 132 8.31 -14.31 -21.85
N TYR A 133 7.94 -13.05 -21.58
CA TYR A 133 6.98 -12.68 -20.54
C TYR A 133 5.81 -11.89 -21.13
N LYS A 134 4.59 -12.09 -20.59
CA LYS A 134 3.41 -11.31 -20.97
C LYS A 134 2.54 -11.05 -19.75
N GLY A 135 2.51 -9.79 -19.34
CA GLY A 135 1.78 -9.35 -18.15
C GLY A 135 2.59 -9.44 -16.86
N ARG A 136 1.97 -8.99 -15.76
CA ARG A 136 2.56 -8.92 -14.42
C ARG A 136 1.51 -9.34 -13.40
N LEU A 137 1.93 -10.01 -12.34
CA LEU A 137 1.09 -10.39 -11.21
C LEU A 137 1.61 -9.69 -9.94
N PRO A 138 0.74 -9.05 -9.14
CA PRO A 138 1.16 -8.47 -7.88
C PRO A 138 1.39 -9.56 -6.84
N LEU A 139 2.62 -9.64 -6.35
CA LEU A 139 2.94 -10.30 -5.11
C LEU A 139 2.59 -9.34 -3.98
N VAL A 140 1.74 -9.78 -3.06
CA VAL A 140 1.35 -8.98 -1.89
C VAL A 140 1.65 -9.75 -0.62
N GLU A 141 2.14 -9.03 0.37
CA GLU A 141 2.11 -9.42 1.77
C GLU A 141 1.35 -8.34 2.55
N TRP A 142 0.70 -8.74 3.63
CA TRP A 142 0.03 -7.77 4.49
C TRP A 142 0.20 -8.12 5.96
N LEU A 143 0.10 -7.08 6.77
CA LEU A 143 0.14 -7.18 8.21
C LEU A 143 -0.98 -6.32 8.79
N ARG A 144 -1.89 -6.96 9.52
CA ARG A 144 -2.91 -6.28 10.30
C ARG A 144 -2.37 -5.95 11.68
N VAL A 145 -2.57 -4.72 12.12
CA VAL A 145 -2.11 -4.26 13.44
C VAL A 145 -3.14 -4.63 14.50
N ASN A 146 -2.84 -5.68 15.26
CA ASN A 146 -3.60 -6.09 16.45
C ASN A 146 -2.96 -5.52 17.73
N ASP A 147 -3.62 -5.69 18.88
CA ASP A 147 -3.16 -5.12 20.15
C ASP A 147 -1.76 -5.61 20.57
N ALA A 148 -1.44 -6.87 20.30
CA ALA A 148 -0.10 -7.42 20.54
C ALA A 148 0.96 -6.69 19.71
N LEU A 149 0.67 -6.43 18.43
CA LEU A 149 1.56 -5.68 17.57
C LEU A 149 1.66 -4.21 17.99
N ARG A 150 0.55 -3.58 18.41
CA ARG A 150 0.56 -2.21 18.93
C ARG A 150 1.48 -2.08 20.13
N ALA A 151 1.43 -3.03 21.06
CA ALA A 151 2.32 -3.06 22.22
C ALA A 151 3.80 -3.12 21.78
N ARG A 152 4.12 -4.01 20.84
CA ARG A 152 5.48 -4.14 20.28
C ARG A 152 5.97 -2.87 19.57
N ILE A 153 5.11 -2.20 18.81
CA ILE A 153 5.45 -0.92 18.14
C ILE A 153 5.78 0.16 19.18
N ARG A 154 5.02 0.25 20.27
CA ARG A 154 5.29 1.21 21.36
C ARG A 154 6.67 0.98 21.98
N LEU A 155 7.05 -0.29 22.17
CA LEU A 155 8.35 -0.70 22.73
C LEU A 155 9.51 -0.70 21.71
N ARG A 156 9.24 -0.44 20.42
CA ARG A 156 10.20 -0.60 19.29
C ARG A 156 10.72 -2.03 19.08
N GLU A 157 9.94 -3.02 19.47
CA GLU A 157 10.28 -4.44 19.30
C GLU A 157 9.73 -4.98 17.99
N LEU A 158 10.29 -4.52 16.87
CA LEU A 158 9.80 -4.88 15.53
C LEU A 158 10.33 -6.23 15.01
N GLN A 159 11.34 -6.80 15.67
CA GLN A 159 12.04 -8.01 15.21
C GLN A 159 11.13 -9.25 15.21
N GLY A 160 11.10 -10.00 14.12
CA GLY A 160 10.22 -11.17 13.99
C GLY A 160 8.74 -10.78 13.79
N MET A 161 8.48 -9.55 13.34
CA MET A 161 7.17 -9.17 12.82
C MET A 161 6.98 -9.84 11.47
N ALA A 162 6.13 -10.88 11.43
CA ALA A 162 5.85 -11.61 10.20
C ALA A 162 4.44 -11.26 9.68
N PRO A 163 4.28 -10.99 8.36
CA PRO A 163 2.97 -10.91 7.73
C PRO A 163 2.27 -12.27 7.78
N GLN A 164 0.95 -12.30 7.52
CA GLN A 164 0.22 -13.58 7.44
C GLN A 164 0.76 -14.51 6.35
N ARG A 165 1.27 -13.91 5.28
CA ARG A 165 1.94 -14.58 4.16
C ARG A 165 2.97 -13.63 3.61
N THR A 166 4.17 -14.14 3.36
CA THR A 166 5.30 -13.36 2.84
C THR A 166 5.25 -13.26 1.32
N LEU A 167 5.93 -12.24 0.77
CA LEU A 167 6.13 -12.13 -0.67
C LEU A 167 6.84 -13.35 -1.27
N GLU A 168 7.80 -13.93 -0.55
CA GLU A 168 8.57 -15.09 -1.01
C GLU A 168 7.70 -16.34 -1.11
N GLU A 169 6.86 -16.62 -0.11
CA GLU A 169 5.91 -17.73 -0.16
C GLU A 169 4.96 -17.59 -1.34
N PHE A 170 4.44 -16.37 -1.57
CA PHE A 170 3.58 -16.14 -2.72
C PHE A 170 4.31 -16.32 -4.06
N ALA A 171 5.55 -15.84 -4.16
CA ALA A 171 6.33 -16.05 -5.37
C ALA A 171 6.61 -17.54 -5.63
N ARG A 172 6.95 -18.32 -4.59
CA ARG A 172 7.20 -19.77 -4.73
C ARG A 172 5.96 -20.51 -5.22
N GLU A 173 4.77 -20.14 -4.76
CA GLU A 173 3.53 -20.72 -5.30
C GLU A 173 3.32 -20.38 -6.78
N LEU A 174 3.68 -19.18 -7.25
CA LEU A 174 3.60 -18.86 -8.67
C LEU A 174 4.59 -19.69 -9.50
N LEU A 175 5.77 -19.98 -8.96
CA LEU A 175 6.74 -20.88 -9.60
C LEU A 175 6.22 -22.31 -9.68
N GLN A 176 5.66 -22.84 -8.59
CA GLN A 176 5.06 -24.18 -8.56
C GLN A 176 3.91 -24.32 -9.55
N ARG A 177 3.15 -23.23 -9.78
CA ARG A 177 2.07 -23.18 -10.77
C ARG A 177 2.54 -22.94 -12.21
N GLY A 178 3.84 -22.78 -12.44
CA GLY A 178 4.41 -22.49 -13.76
C GLY A 178 3.99 -21.13 -14.34
N LEU A 179 3.55 -20.19 -13.50
CA LEU A 179 3.12 -18.86 -13.95
C LEU A 179 4.29 -17.89 -14.12
N SER A 180 5.40 -18.16 -13.44
CA SER A 180 6.65 -17.40 -13.55
C SER A 180 7.84 -18.37 -13.54
N ASN A 181 9.06 -17.86 -13.63
CA ASN A 181 10.29 -18.67 -13.63
C ASN A 181 11.30 -18.20 -12.59
N GLU A 182 12.30 -19.04 -12.36
CA GLU A 182 13.36 -18.82 -11.37
C GLU A 182 14.17 -17.55 -11.67
N THR A 183 14.42 -17.24 -12.95
CA THR A 183 15.08 -16.00 -13.37
C THR A 183 14.32 -14.76 -12.87
N GLU A 184 12.99 -14.78 -12.97
CA GLU A 184 12.16 -13.68 -12.51
C GLU A 184 12.08 -13.60 -10.98
N TYR A 185 12.06 -14.75 -10.30
CA TYR A 185 12.17 -14.81 -8.84
C TYR A 185 13.45 -14.12 -8.35
N ARG A 186 14.60 -14.50 -8.90
CA ARG A 186 15.89 -13.89 -8.55
C ARG A 186 15.94 -12.39 -8.84
N ARG A 187 15.39 -11.94 -9.96
CA ARG A 187 15.28 -10.50 -10.28
C ARG A 187 14.46 -9.73 -9.24
N VAL A 188 13.35 -10.29 -8.76
CA VAL A 188 12.46 -9.61 -7.82
C VAL A 188 13.02 -9.58 -6.41
N PHE A 189 13.70 -10.64 -5.97
CA PHE A 189 14.20 -10.77 -4.59
C PHE A 189 15.71 -10.46 -4.44
N GLY A 190 16.46 -10.32 -5.53
CA GLY A 190 17.89 -10.04 -5.51
C GLY A 190 18.74 -11.17 -4.92
N LYS A 191 18.28 -12.42 -5.05
CA LYS A 191 18.93 -13.64 -4.57
C LYS A 191 19.46 -14.47 -5.72
#